data_AF-A0A970BGV4-F1
#
_entry.id   AF-A0A970BGV4-F1
#
_cell.length_a   1.000
_cell.length_b   1.000
_cell.length_c   1.000
_cell.angle_alpha   90.00
_cell.angle_beta   90.00
_cell.angle_gamma   90.00
#
_symmetry.space_group_name_H-M   'P 1'
#
loop_
_entity.id
_entity.type
_entity.pdbx_description
1 polymer ?
#
loop_
_entity_poly.entity_id
_entity_poly.type
_entity_poly.pdbx_seq_one_letter_code
_entity_poly.pdbx_strand_id
1 'polypeptide(L)'
;MKKSIPNELPAYPKFAEGVRRAPDRGFRLSPQQTNVALKNALRYIPENLHAQLAPEFLEELRTRGKIYGYRYRPEGDIHPKPIDEYKGNCVEGKAFQVMIDNNLCFDIALYPYELVTYGETGQVCQNWMQYRLIKHYLEELTQEQTLVISSGHVMGLFKSKPDAPRVILTNSLMVGMFDNLKDWEIAAQMGVANYGQMTAGGWMYIGPQGIVHGTFNTLLHAGRQRLGIPEEGNLAGHLFVSSGLGGMSGAQPKAAVIAGAASIVAEVDYSRIKTRHDQGWVQEVTSSAKEAFDFVNDAMKRKEALSVAYHGNIIDLLEYAVAHKVKIELLSDQTSCHEPYTGGYCPTGMSFEERTELLTTDRKKFEREVNKSLHRHFNAIKKLTAQGTYFFDYGNSFMKAIYDAGVNEISKNGVDEKDGFIWPSYVEDIMGPELFDYGFGPFRWICLSGKHEDLIKTDKAA
;
A
#
# COMPACT_ATOMS: atom_id res chain seq x y z
N MET A 1 0.96 -2.03 -36.35
CA MET A 1 2.09 -1.08 -36.47
C MET A 1 2.60 -0.81 -35.06
N LYS A 2 3.89 -1.07 -34.76
CA LYS A 2 4.48 -0.77 -33.44
C LYS A 2 4.68 0.75 -33.40
N LYS A 3 3.76 1.48 -32.75
CA LYS A 3 3.88 2.94 -32.65
C LYS A 3 4.87 3.28 -31.53
N SER A 4 5.83 4.15 -31.82
CA SER A 4 6.83 4.62 -30.88
C SER A 4 6.42 5.95 -30.25
N ILE A 5 7.10 6.29 -29.16
CA ILE A 5 7.07 7.64 -28.57
C ILE A 5 7.55 8.66 -29.62
N PRO A 6 7.09 9.94 -29.56
CA PRO A 6 7.49 10.98 -30.51
C PRO A 6 9.00 11.06 -30.74
N ASN A 7 9.38 11.46 -31.96
CA ASN A 7 10.78 11.52 -32.39
C ASN A 7 11.54 12.77 -31.91
N GLU A 8 10.88 13.59 -31.10
CA GLU A 8 11.46 14.81 -30.53
C GLU A 8 11.76 14.56 -29.06
N LEU A 9 12.94 15.01 -28.62
CA LEU A 9 13.34 14.89 -27.23
C LEU A 9 12.55 15.90 -26.37
N PRO A 10 11.70 15.45 -25.42
CA PRO A 10 10.97 16.37 -24.57
C PRO A 10 11.91 17.15 -23.64
N ALA A 11 11.48 18.33 -23.20
CA ALA A 11 12.14 19.02 -22.10
C ALA A 11 12.13 18.13 -20.84
N TYR A 12 13.16 18.28 -20.00
CA TYR A 12 13.20 17.55 -18.74
C TYR A 12 12.16 18.15 -17.78
N PRO A 13 11.33 17.34 -17.10
CA PRO A 13 10.23 17.85 -16.30
C PRO A 13 10.72 18.60 -15.07
N LYS A 14 9.89 19.52 -14.59
CA LYS A 14 10.03 20.14 -13.26
C LYS A 14 9.28 19.33 -12.21
N PHE A 15 9.89 19.15 -11.05
CA PHE A 15 9.27 18.52 -9.89
C PHE A 15 8.89 19.59 -8.88
N ALA A 16 7.61 19.62 -8.49
CA ALA A 16 7.14 20.51 -7.43
C ALA A 16 7.77 20.13 -6.09
N GLU A 17 8.17 21.14 -5.30
CA GLU A 17 8.65 20.97 -3.94
C GLU A 17 7.53 20.46 -3.02
N GLY A 18 7.90 19.76 -1.94
CA GLY A 18 6.95 19.24 -0.94
C GLY A 18 6.16 18.01 -1.37
N VAL A 19 6.19 17.61 -2.65
CA VAL A 19 5.57 16.37 -3.13
C VAL A 19 6.51 15.19 -2.87
N ARG A 20 5.98 14.14 -2.24
CA ARG A 20 6.74 12.95 -1.85
C ARG A 20 7.37 12.25 -3.05
N ARG A 21 8.56 11.69 -2.83
CA ARG A 21 9.36 10.93 -3.80
C ARG A 21 9.66 9.54 -3.27
N ALA A 22 9.67 8.55 -4.15
CA ALA A 22 10.09 7.21 -3.76
C ALA A 22 11.57 7.24 -3.32
N PRO A 23 11.94 6.51 -2.26
CA PRO A 23 13.34 6.37 -1.87
C PRO A 23 14.14 5.64 -2.96
N ASP A 24 15.47 5.80 -2.91
CA ASP A 24 16.36 4.98 -3.73
C ASP A 24 16.13 3.49 -3.43
N ARG A 25 16.00 2.68 -4.49
CA ARG A 25 15.81 1.22 -4.41
C ARG A 25 17.13 0.45 -4.42
N GLY A 26 18.25 1.17 -4.57
CA GLY A 26 19.59 0.62 -4.64
C GLY A 26 19.87 0.01 -6.01
N PHE A 27 21.13 0.11 -6.45
CA PHE A 27 21.59 -0.42 -7.72
C PHE A 27 22.36 -1.74 -7.51
N ARG A 28 21.85 -2.85 -8.06
CA ARG A 28 22.38 -4.22 -7.80
C ARG A 28 22.72 -5.00 -9.06
N LEU A 29 22.62 -4.38 -10.24
CA LEU A 29 22.82 -5.07 -11.51
C LEU A 29 24.32 -5.27 -11.81
N SER A 30 24.64 -6.43 -12.38
CA SER A 30 25.95 -6.65 -13.01
C SER A 30 26.13 -5.72 -14.22
N PRO A 31 27.36 -5.52 -14.73
CA PRO A 31 27.58 -4.74 -15.94
C PRO A 31 26.75 -5.25 -17.14
N GLN A 32 26.63 -6.58 -17.29
CA GLN A 32 25.84 -7.19 -18.35
C GLN A 32 24.34 -6.93 -18.16
N GLN A 33 23.82 -7.08 -16.94
CA GLN A 33 22.42 -6.78 -16.64
C GLN A 33 22.10 -5.30 -16.82
N THR A 34 23.04 -4.41 -16.47
CA THR A 34 22.92 -2.96 -16.66
C THR A 34 22.78 -2.62 -18.14
N ASN A 35 23.61 -3.21 -19.00
CA ASN A 35 23.50 -3.04 -20.45
C ASN A 35 22.14 -3.54 -20.98
N VAL A 36 21.63 -4.65 -20.45
CA VAL A 36 20.30 -5.16 -20.81
C VAL A 36 19.18 -4.23 -20.33
N ALA A 37 19.27 -3.69 -19.11
CA ALA A 37 18.30 -2.74 -18.57
C ALA A 37 18.19 -1.49 -19.45
N LEU A 38 19.33 -0.94 -19.87
CA LEU A 38 19.37 0.20 -20.80
C LEU A 38 18.73 -0.14 -22.15
N LYS A 39 19.08 -1.29 -22.75
CA LYS A 39 18.45 -1.75 -24.00
C LYS A 39 16.93 -1.91 -23.84
N ASN A 40 16.49 -2.46 -22.70
CA ASN A 40 15.08 -2.64 -22.39
C ASN A 40 14.33 -1.31 -22.24
N ALA A 41 14.95 -0.26 -21.70
CA ALA A 41 14.34 1.07 -21.65
C ALA A 41 14.34 1.75 -23.04
N LEU A 42 15.47 1.67 -23.75
CA LEU A 42 15.63 2.29 -25.07
C LEU A 42 14.75 1.67 -26.16
N ARG A 43 14.22 0.45 -25.96
CA ARG A 43 13.28 -0.19 -26.91
C ARG A 43 12.01 0.62 -27.18
N TYR A 44 11.66 1.56 -26.30
CA TYR A 44 10.50 2.43 -26.44
C TYR A 44 10.80 3.74 -27.18
N ILE A 45 12.08 4.02 -27.40
CA ILE A 45 12.60 5.31 -27.85
C ILE A 45 13.12 5.17 -29.29
N PRO A 46 12.90 6.16 -30.17
CA PRO A 46 13.54 6.23 -31.48
C PRO A 46 15.08 6.21 -31.40
N GLU A 47 15.74 5.47 -32.28
CA GLU A 47 17.19 5.21 -32.22
C GLU A 47 18.05 6.47 -32.25
N ASN A 48 17.62 7.52 -32.97
CA ASN A 48 18.31 8.81 -33.04
C ASN A 48 18.38 9.55 -31.70
N LEU A 49 17.54 9.19 -30.72
CA LEU A 49 17.56 9.78 -29.37
C LEU A 49 18.36 8.93 -28.37
N HIS A 50 18.79 7.72 -28.73
CA HIS A 50 19.44 6.79 -27.80
C HIS A 50 20.73 7.35 -27.20
N ALA A 51 21.57 8.00 -28.01
CA ALA A 51 22.84 8.57 -27.54
C ALA A 51 22.65 9.64 -26.45
N GLN A 52 21.54 10.37 -26.48
CA GLN A 52 21.23 11.41 -25.49
C GLN A 52 20.56 10.82 -24.23
N LEU A 53 19.72 9.80 -24.41
CA LEU A 53 18.92 9.23 -23.31
C LEU A 53 19.62 8.10 -22.55
N ALA A 54 20.54 7.37 -23.17
CA ALA A 54 21.24 6.29 -22.49
C ALA A 54 22.00 6.75 -21.23
N PRO A 55 22.73 7.89 -21.23
CA PRO A 55 23.36 8.41 -20.02
C PRO A 55 22.35 8.79 -18.93
N GLU A 56 21.23 9.40 -19.31
CA GLU A 56 20.16 9.79 -18.37
C GLU A 56 19.51 8.56 -17.72
N PHE A 57 19.15 7.56 -18.50
CA PHE A 57 18.60 6.31 -17.99
C PHE A 57 19.60 5.57 -17.11
N LEU A 58 20.90 5.60 -17.44
CA LEU A 58 21.93 5.01 -16.60
C LEU A 58 22.04 5.74 -15.25
N GLU A 59 21.91 7.06 -15.25
CA GLU A 59 21.93 7.86 -14.03
C GLU A 59 20.71 7.58 -13.15
N GLU A 60 19.50 7.53 -13.74
CA GLU A 60 18.30 7.12 -13.01
C GLU A 60 18.46 5.72 -12.39
N LEU A 61 18.95 4.77 -13.18
CA LEU A 61 19.16 3.40 -12.72
C LEU A 61 20.14 3.32 -11.55
N ARG A 62 21.22 4.11 -11.57
CA ARG A 62 22.24 4.12 -10.52
C ARG A 62 21.81 4.83 -9.24
N THR A 63 21.07 5.93 -9.38
CA THR A 63 20.72 6.80 -8.24
C THR A 63 19.35 6.51 -7.64
N ARG A 64 18.49 5.79 -8.38
CA ARG A 64 17.14 5.43 -7.94
C ARG A 64 16.89 3.93 -7.91
N GLY A 65 17.82 3.14 -8.43
CA GLY A 65 17.67 1.69 -8.62
C GLY A 65 16.73 1.30 -9.77
N LYS A 66 16.14 2.26 -10.49
CA LYS A 66 15.18 2.02 -11.59
C LYS A 66 15.25 3.12 -12.65
N ILE A 67 14.86 2.78 -13.87
CA ILE A 67 14.64 3.73 -14.97
C ILE A 67 13.16 4.10 -14.98
N TYR A 68 12.81 5.30 -14.51
CA TYR A 68 11.46 5.84 -14.57
C TYR A 68 11.20 6.57 -15.89
N GLY A 69 12.26 7.03 -16.55
CA GLY A 69 12.22 7.84 -17.76
C GLY A 69 11.52 9.17 -17.52
N TYR A 70 11.98 9.92 -16.52
CA TYR A 70 11.31 11.13 -16.05
C TYR A 70 10.99 12.11 -17.18
N ARG A 71 11.88 12.24 -18.18
CA ARG A 71 11.66 13.09 -19.35
C ARG A 71 10.34 12.86 -20.07
N TYR A 72 9.79 11.65 -20.03
CA TYR A 72 8.54 11.32 -20.70
C TYR A 72 7.30 11.53 -19.81
N ARG A 73 7.46 11.96 -18.57
CA ARG A 73 6.34 12.30 -17.69
C ARG A 73 5.55 13.50 -18.23
N PRO A 74 4.20 13.48 -18.22
CA PRO A 74 3.40 14.70 -18.45
C PRO A 74 3.70 15.78 -17.40
N GLU A 75 3.79 17.05 -17.79
CA GLU A 75 3.96 18.14 -16.82
C GLU A 75 2.70 18.35 -15.96
N GLY A 76 2.89 18.90 -14.76
CA GLY A 76 1.79 19.21 -13.83
C GLY A 76 1.26 18.01 -13.06
N ASP A 77 0.16 18.22 -12.33
CA ASP A 77 -0.58 17.17 -11.63
C ASP A 77 -1.49 16.42 -12.62
N ILE A 78 -1.51 15.09 -12.51
CA ILE A 78 -2.32 14.22 -13.35
C ILE A 78 -3.65 14.00 -12.62
N HIS A 79 -4.66 14.81 -12.94
CA HIS A 79 -5.99 14.64 -12.34
C HIS A 79 -6.93 13.85 -13.25
N PRO A 80 -7.80 12.99 -12.68
CA PRO A 80 -8.89 12.39 -13.42
C PRO A 80 -9.90 13.47 -13.84
N LYS A 81 -10.35 13.40 -15.09
CA LYS A 81 -11.35 14.30 -15.65
C LYS A 81 -12.69 13.58 -15.84
N PRO A 82 -13.81 14.29 -16.04
CA PRO A 82 -15.02 13.69 -16.59
C PRO A 82 -14.72 12.87 -17.86
N ILE A 83 -15.34 11.70 -17.98
CA ILE A 83 -15.07 10.74 -19.07
C ILE A 83 -15.19 11.35 -20.47
N ASP A 84 -16.09 12.32 -20.66
CA ASP A 84 -16.34 12.96 -21.94
C ASP A 84 -15.17 13.84 -22.43
N GLU A 85 -14.25 14.21 -21.54
CA GLU A 85 -13.03 14.95 -21.89
C GLU A 85 -11.90 14.06 -22.42
N TYR A 86 -12.02 12.73 -22.27
CA TYR A 86 -11.03 11.79 -22.77
C TYR A 86 -11.27 11.45 -24.23
N LYS A 87 -10.17 11.41 -25.00
CA LYS A 87 -10.16 10.89 -26.38
C LYS A 87 -10.24 9.37 -26.34
N GLY A 88 -10.96 8.77 -27.29
CA GLY A 88 -11.06 7.32 -27.38
C GLY A 88 -12.12 6.86 -28.37
N ASN A 89 -11.88 5.72 -29.01
CA ASN A 89 -12.82 5.10 -29.95
C ASN A 89 -13.90 4.23 -29.27
N CYS A 90 -13.78 3.98 -27.95
CA CYS A 90 -14.80 3.31 -27.13
C CYS A 90 -14.87 3.90 -25.72
N VAL A 91 -15.98 3.66 -25.02
CA VAL A 91 -16.23 4.17 -23.66
C VAL A 91 -15.25 3.55 -22.66
N GLU A 92 -14.98 2.27 -22.78
CA GLU A 92 -14.10 1.53 -21.88
C GLU A 92 -12.66 2.06 -21.96
N GLY A 93 -12.17 2.34 -23.18
CA GLY A 93 -10.87 2.97 -23.40
C GLY A 93 -10.75 4.32 -22.69
N LYS A 94 -11.81 5.15 -22.70
CA LYS A 94 -11.87 6.41 -21.95
C LYS A 94 -11.94 6.18 -20.44
N ALA A 95 -12.74 5.21 -19.99
CA ALA A 95 -12.88 4.88 -18.57
C ALA A 95 -11.54 4.43 -17.95
N PHE A 96 -10.78 3.57 -18.63
CA PHE A 96 -9.45 3.18 -18.15
C PHE A 96 -8.48 4.37 -18.06
N GLN A 97 -8.60 5.35 -18.97
CA GLN A 97 -7.79 6.56 -18.89
C GLN A 97 -8.12 7.42 -17.68
N VAL A 98 -9.41 7.58 -17.33
CA VAL A 98 -9.84 8.24 -16.08
C VAL A 98 -9.19 7.55 -14.89
N MET A 99 -9.25 6.21 -14.87
CA MET A 99 -8.75 5.42 -13.75
C MET A 99 -7.24 5.43 -13.58
N ILE A 100 -6.49 5.39 -14.68
CA ILE A 100 -5.03 5.56 -14.65
C ILE A 100 -4.65 6.92 -14.08
N ASP A 101 -5.34 7.99 -14.51
CA ASP A 101 -5.06 9.33 -14.02
C ASP A 101 -5.44 9.47 -12.54
N ASN A 102 -6.57 8.89 -12.11
CA ASN A 102 -6.94 8.82 -10.70
C ASN A 102 -5.86 8.13 -9.85
N ASN A 103 -5.30 7.00 -10.31
CA ASN A 103 -4.24 6.28 -9.60
C ASN A 103 -2.90 7.05 -9.51
N LEU A 104 -2.69 8.09 -10.33
CA LEU A 104 -1.47 8.90 -10.40
C LEU A 104 -1.65 10.35 -9.90
N CYS A 105 -2.88 10.74 -9.59
CA CYS A 105 -3.24 12.02 -8.98
C CYS A 105 -2.46 12.25 -7.69
N PHE A 106 -1.97 13.48 -7.46
CA PHE A 106 -1.13 13.76 -6.29
C PHE A 106 -1.89 13.63 -4.97
N ASP A 107 -3.21 13.77 -5.00
CA ASP A 107 -4.08 13.55 -3.84
C ASP A 107 -4.24 12.06 -3.49
N ILE A 108 -3.93 11.16 -4.43
CA ILE A 108 -4.18 9.71 -4.33
C ILE A 108 -2.89 8.92 -4.24
N ALA A 109 -1.92 9.21 -5.11
CA ALA A 109 -0.70 8.44 -5.28
C ALA A 109 0.34 8.76 -4.18
N LEU A 110 1.00 7.73 -3.67
CA LEU A 110 2.04 7.87 -2.66
C LEU A 110 3.32 8.55 -3.21
N TYR A 111 3.78 8.14 -4.39
CA TYR A 111 4.92 8.74 -5.09
C TYR A 111 4.53 8.98 -6.55
N PRO A 112 3.78 10.06 -6.85
CA PRO A 112 3.16 10.26 -8.16
C PRO A 112 4.19 10.38 -9.30
N TYR A 113 5.38 10.91 -9.01
CA TYR A 113 6.47 11.01 -9.99
C TYR A 113 7.11 9.68 -10.36
N GLU A 114 7.04 8.69 -9.48
CA GLU A 114 7.58 7.34 -9.65
C GLU A 114 6.50 6.31 -10.00
N LEU A 115 5.30 6.78 -10.38
CA LEU A 115 4.14 5.97 -10.73
C LEU A 115 3.64 5.04 -9.62
N VAL A 116 4.02 5.31 -8.36
CA VAL A 116 3.64 4.49 -7.20
C VAL A 116 2.35 5.04 -6.60
N THR A 117 1.30 4.23 -6.64
CA THR A 117 0.01 4.58 -6.05
C THR A 117 0.01 4.32 -4.54
N TYR A 118 0.41 3.13 -4.07
CA TYR A 118 0.46 2.81 -2.63
C TYR A 118 1.36 1.61 -2.32
N GLY A 119 1.49 1.30 -1.03
CA GLY A 119 2.24 0.12 -0.55
C GLY A 119 3.74 0.22 -0.82
N GLU A 120 4.29 1.44 -0.80
CA GLU A 120 5.69 1.80 -1.08
C GLU A 120 6.19 1.49 -2.50
N THR A 121 5.76 0.41 -3.15
CA THR A 121 6.27 -0.07 -4.44
C THR A 121 5.17 -0.41 -5.46
N GLY A 122 3.89 -0.34 -5.08
CA GLY A 122 2.76 -0.65 -5.96
C GLY A 122 2.58 0.38 -7.08
N GLN A 123 2.92 -0.01 -8.31
CA GLN A 123 3.03 0.89 -9.46
C GLN A 123 1.96 0.64 -10.52
N VAL A 124 1.49 1.73 -11.16
CA VAL A 124 0.57 1.69 -12.31
C VAL A 124 1.20 1.01 -13.52
N CYS A 125 2.47 1.34 -13.80
CA CYS A 125 3.38 0.71 -14.75
C CYS A 125 4.82 1.09 -14.39
N GLN A 126 5.83 0.51 -15.05
CA GLN A 126 7.22 0.68 -14.60
C GLN A 126 7.80 2.08 -14.84
N ASN A 127 7.43 2.70 -15.96
CA ASN A 127 8.05 3.95 -16.41
C ASN A 127 7.10 4.80 -17.25
N TRP A 128 7.48 6.06 -17.43
CA TRP A 128 6.66 7.04 -18.14
C TRP A 128 6.56 6.78 -19.64
N MET A 129 7.53 6.06 -20.24
CA MET A 129 7.42 5.59 -21.61
C MET A 129 6.23 4.63 -21.78
N GLN A 130 6.10 3.67 -20.86
CA GLN A 130 4.96 2.76 -20.82
C GLN A 130 3.65 3.51 -20.60
N TYR A 131 3.59 4.45 -19.66
CA TYR A 131 2.40 5.30 -19.44
C TYR A 131 1.93 5.96 -20.74
N ARG A 132 2.85 6.62 -21.47
CA ARG A 132 2.53 7.30 -22.75
C ARG A 132 1.96 6.33 -23.78
N LEU A 133 2.57 5.16 -23.92
CA LEU A 133 2.10 4.12 -24.84
C LEU A 133 0.73 3.58 -24.42
N ILE A 134 0.52 3.27 -23.14
CA ILE A 134 -0.75 2.78 -22.62
C ILE A 134 -1.86 3.79 -22.93
N LYS A 135 -1.69 5.07 -22.58
CA LYS A 135 -2.68 6.13 -22.88
C LYS A 135 -2.99 6.19 -24.37
N HIS A 136 -1.97 6.19 -25.23
CA HIS A 136 -2.16 6.21 -26.67
C HIS A 136 -2.94 4.99 -27.19
N TYR A 137 -2.59 3.78 -26.75
CA TYR A 137 -3.29 2.57 -27.17
C TYR A 137 -4.74 2.51 -26.65
N LEU A 138 -5.04 3.12 -25.50
CA LEU A 138 -6.41 3.27 -24.99
C LEU A 138 -7.24 4.27 -25.80
N GLU A 139 -6.63 5.31 -26.37
CA GLU A 139 -7.32 6.22 -27.30
C GLU A 139 -7.70 5.50 -28.60
N GLU A 140 -6.81 4.63 -29.12
CA GLU A 140 -7.02 3.90 -30.37
C GLU A 140 -7.92 2.66 -30.21
N LEU A 141 -8.05 2.13 -28.98
CA LEU A 141 -8.79 0.92 -28.66
C LEU A 141 -10.25 0.98 -29.12
N THR A 142 -10.68 -0.04 -29.85
CA THR A 142 -12.07 -0.20 -30.30
C THR A 142 -12.80 -1.30 -29.53
N GLN A 143 -14.11 -1.43 -29.72
CA GLN A 143 -14.91 -2.52 -29.14
C GLN A 143 -14.59 -3.91 -29.73
N GLU A 144 -13.86 -4.00 -30.84
CA GLU A 144 -13.45 -5.28 -31.44
C GLU A 144 -12.00 -5.65 -31.13
N GLN A 145 -11.42 -5.03 -30.10
CA GLN A 145 -10.03 -5.22 -29.73
C GLN A 145 -9.84 -5.41 -28.23
N THR A 146 -8.75 -6.06 -27.86
CA THR A 146 -8.26 -6.17 -26.49
C THR A 146 -6.82 -5.69 -26.44
N LEU A 147 -6.54 -4.75 -25.55
CA LEU A 147 -5.19 -4.31 -25.22
C LEU A 147 -4.55 -5.30 -24.25
N VAL A 148 -3.42 -5.89 -24.63
CA VAL A 148 -2.68 -6.84 -23.77
C VAL A 148 -1.43 -6.17 -23.21
N ILE A 149 -1.27 -6.22 -21.89
CA ILE A 149 -0.17 -5.60 -21.15
C ILE A 149 0.50 -6.62 -20.24
N SER A 150 1.84 -6.66 -20.26
CA SER A 150 2.64 -7.51 -19.40
C SER A 150 3.60 -6.66 -18.56
N SER A 151 3.34 -6.56 -17.25
CA SER A 151 4.09 -5.74 -16.29
C SER A 151 4.30 -4.30 -16.78
N GLY A 152 3.23 -3.66 -17.23
CA GLY A 152 3.24 -2.31 -17.82
C GLY A 152 3.71 -2.24 -19.29
N HIS A 153 4.35 -3.29 -19.83
CA HIS A 153 4.71 -3.31 -21.26
C HIS A 153 3.49 -3.59 -22.13
N VAL A 154 3.15 -2.65 -23.01
CA VAL A 154 2.12 -2.87 -24.04
C VAL A 154 2.62 -3.90 -25.07
N MET A 155 1.95 -5.06 -25.10
CA MET A 155 2.16 -6.09 -26.12
C MET A 155 1.49 -5.71 -27.44
N GLY A 156 0.32 -5.06 -27.37
CA GLY A 156 -0.40 -4.52 -28.51
C GLY A 156 -1.92 -4.64 -28.40
N LEU A 157 -2.60 -4.25 -29.47
CA LEU A 157 -4.04 -4.45 -29.67
C LEU A 157 -4.24 -5.73 -30.50
N PHE A 158 -5.07 -6.63 -29.98
CA PHE A 158 -5.41 -7.89 -30.63
C PHE A 158 -6.91 -7.91 -30.93
N LYS A 159 -7.31 -8.51 -32.05
CA LYS A 159 -8.73 -8.65 -32.40
C LYS A 159 -9.45 -9.48 -31.34
N SER A 160 -10.60 -9.01 -30.90
CA SER A 160 -11.50 -9.70 -29.97
C SER A 160 -12.97 -9.39 -30.29
N LYS A 161 -13.89 -9.86 -29.47
CA LYS A 161 -15.35 -9.67 -29.63
C LYS A 161 -15.84 -8.55 -28.71
N PRO A 162 -16.96 -7.86 -29.01
CA PRO A 162 -17.49 -6.78 -28.16
C PRO A 162 -17.73 -7.16 -26.68
N ASP A 163 -18.03 -8.41 -26.37
CA ASP A 163 -18.24 -8.93 -25.01
C ASP A 163 -16.93 -9.35 -24.29
N ALA A 164 -15.80 -9.37 -25.00
CA ALA A 164 -14.50 -9.69 -24.40
C ALA A 164 -13.96 -8.51 -23.55
N PRO A 165 -13.08 -8.78 -22.57
CA PRO A 165 -12.37 -7.72 -21.85
C PRO A 165 -11.63 -6.80 -22.80
N ARG A 166 -11.76 -5.48 -22.58
CA ARG A 166 -11.09 -4.45 -23.38
C ARG A 166 -9.59 -4.32 -23.05
N VAL A 167 -9.20 -4.70 -21.84
CA VAL A 167 -7.80 -4.76 -21.39
C VAL A 167 -7.56 -6.07 -20.64
N ILE A 168 -6.44 -6.73 -20.94
CA ILE A 168 -5.89 -7.83 -20.13
C ILE A 168 -4.51 -7.39 -19.67
N LEU A 169 -4.31 -7.31 -18.36
CA LEU A 169 -3.05 -6.92 -17.75
C LEU A 169 -2.55 -7.99 -16.81
N THR A 170 -1.23 -8.18 -16.80
CA THR A 170 -0.52 -8.96 -15.78
C THR A 170 0.55 -8.07 -15.16
N ASN A 171 0.83 -8.27 -13.86
CA ASN A 171 1.86 -7.51 -13.14
C ASN A 171 2.73 -8.49 -12.36
N SER A 172 4.04 -8.49 -12.62
CA SER A 172 5.03 -9.28 -11.88
C SER A 172 4.71 -10.78 -11.79
N LEU A 173 4.17 -11.39 -12.86
CA LEU A 173 4.09 -12.85 -12.93
C LEU A 173 5.50 -13.43 -13.14
N MET A 174 6.07 -13.97 -12.07
CA MET A 174 7.40 -14.59 -12.04
C MET A 174 7.28 -16.12 -12.08
N VAL A 175 8.28 -16.80 -12.63
CA VAL A 175 8.38 -18.28 -12.51
C VAL A 175 8.69 -18.59 -11.05
N GLY A 176 7.98 -19.56 -10.44
CA GLY A 176 7.97 -19.75 -8.98
C GLY A 176 9.35 -19.84 -8.29
N MET A 177 10.36 -20.41 -8.93
CA MET A 177 11.74 -20.45 -8.37
C MET A 177 12.36 -19.06 -8.20
N PHE A 178 11.94 -18.08 -9.01
CA PHE A 178 12.37 -16.69 -9.00
C PHE A 178 11.31 -15.74 -8.42
N ASP A 179 10.19 -16.26 -7.90
CA ASP A 179 9.14 -15.46 -7.27
C ASP A 179 9.52 -15.15 -5.81
N ASN A 180 10.57 -14.36 -5.66
CA ASN A 180 11.10 -13.92 -4.38
C ASN A 180 11.58 -12.47 -4.51
N LEU A 181 11.68 -11.78 -3.36
CA LEU A 181 12.00 -10.34 -3.34
C LEU A 181 13.31 -10.01 -4.06
N LYS A 182 14.36 -10.81 -3.86
CA LYS A 182 15.69 -10.58 -4.44
C LYS A 182 15.66 -10.64 -5.96
N ASP A 183 15.07 -11.69 -6.52
CA ASP A 183 15.00 -11.86 -7.98
C ASP A 183 14.00 -10.89 -8.62
N TRP A 184 12.89 -10.59 -7.93
CA TRP A 184 11.95 -9.55 -8.34
C TRP A 184 12.63 -8.18 -8.43
N GLU A 185 13.45 -7.80 -7.44
CA GLU A 185 14.16 -6.51 -7.46
C GLU A 185 15.02 -6.42 -8.71
N ILE A 186 15.85 -7.43 -9.00
CA ILE A 186 16.69 -7.47 -10.21
C ILE A 186 15.83 -7.36 -11.47
N ALA A 187 14.73 -8.12 -11.56
CA ALA A 187 13.81 -8.08 -12.69
C ALA A 187 13.16 -6.69 -12.87
N ALA A 188 12.84 -6.00 -11.77
CA ALA A 188 12.31 -4.65 -11.79
C ALA A 188 13.37 -3.63 -12.26
N GLN A 189 14.63 -3.71 -11.78
CA GLN A 189 15.71 -2.84 -12.25
C GLN A 189 16.01 -3.06 -13.75
N MET A 190 15.89 -4.30 -14.22
CA MET A 190 16.06 -4.66 -15.64
C MET A 190 14.90 -4.25 -16.54
N GLY A 191 13.80 -3.73 -15.98
CA GLY A 191 12.66 -3.27 -16.76
C GLY A 191 11.73 -4.38 -17.25
N VAL A 192 11.65 -5.51 -16.52
CA VAL A 192 10.88 -6.72 -16.93
C VAL A 192 9.86 -7.21 -15.90
N ALA A 193 9.84 -6.66 -14.68
CA ALA A 193 8.80 -6.93 -13.67
C ALA A 193 8.24 -5.64 -13.05
N ASN A 194 6.91 -5.54 -12.92
CA ASN A 194 6.21 -4.41 -12.30
C ASN A 194 5.35 -4.91 -11.15
N TYR A 195 5.67 -4.51 -9.91
CA TYR A 195 4.80 -4.84 -8.80
C TYR A 195 3.57 -3.94 -8.82
N GLY A 196 2.45 -4.49 -9.26
CA GLY A 196 1.19 -3.76 -9.41
C GLY A 196 0.36 -3.67 -8.12
N GLN A 197 0.81 -4.28 -7.02
CA GLN A 197 -0.07 -4.57 -5.88
C GLN A 197 -1.38 -5.21 -6.40
N MET A 198 -2.54 -4.86 -5.84
CA MET A 198 -3.86 -5.28 -6.31
C MET A 198 -4.46 -4.22 -7.24
N THR A 199 -4.58 -2.98 -6.75
CA THR A 199 -5.39 -1.94 -7.41
C THR A 199 -4.56 -0.82 -8.05
N ALA A 200 -3.24 -0.79 -7.78
CA ALA A 200 -2.33 0.17 -8.40
C ALA A 200 -2.12 -0.17 -9.89
N GLY A 201 -1.60 -1.37 -10.16
CA GLY A 201 -1.43 -1.90 -11.52
C GLY A 201 -2.72 -2.43 -12.15
N GLY A 202 -3.78 -2.62 -11.35
CA GLY A 202 -5.14 -2.92 -11.83
C GLY A 202 -5.97 -1.69 -12.20
N TRP A 203 -5.43 -0.48 -12.00
CA TRP A 203 -6.07 0.80 -12.33
C TRP A 203 -7.47 0.96 -11.69
N MET A 204 -7.56 0.70 -10.39
CA MET A 204 -8.85 0.77 -9.68
C MET A 204 -8.70 1.14 -8.20
N TYR A 205 -7.66 1.90 -7.86
CA TYR A 205 -7.48 2.43 -6.51
C TYR A 205 -8.34 3.67 -6.34
N ILE A 206 -9.02 3.80 -5.19
CA ILE A 206 -9.98 4.89 -4.92
C ILE A 206 -9.59 5.65 -3.63
N GLY A 207 -8.30 5.67 -3.33
CA GLY A 207 -7.82 6.20 -2.06
C GLY A 207 -8.19 5.29 -0.88
N PRO A 208 -8.18 5.85 0.34
CA PRO A 208 -8.24 5.06 1.57
C PRO A 208 -9.65 4.57 1.95
N GLN A 209 -10.72 5.00 1.27
CA GLN A 209 -12.11 4.60 1.56
C GLN A 209 -12.29 3.07 1.58
N GLY A 210 -11.71 2.36 0.60
CA GLY A 210 -11.84 0.90 0.53
C GLY A 210 -11.28 0.19 1.76
N ILE A 211 -10.24 0.76 2.38
CA ILE A 211 -9.65 0.20 3.61
C ILE A 211 -10.48 0.58 4.84
N VAL A 212 -11.04 1.81 4.89
CA VAL A 212 -11.94 2.21 5.99
C VAL A 212 -13.10 1.22 6.14
N HIS A 213 -13.76 0.88 5.03
CA HIS A 213 -14.87 -0.09 5.04
C HIS A 213 -14.41 -1.51 5.44
N GLY A 214 -13.29 -1.98 4.87
CA GLY A 214 -12.72 -3.29 5.23
C GLY A 214 -12.38 -3.37 6.73
N THR A 215 -11.71 -2.36 7.27
CA THR A 215 -11.36 -2.30 8.70
C THR A 215 -12.55 -2.14 9.61
N PHE A 216 -13.56 -1.38 9.20
CA PHE A 216 -14.81 -1.29 9.94
C PHE A 216 -15.44 -2.68 10.10
N ASN A 217 -15.54 -3.45 9.01
CA ASN A 217 -16.11 -4.80 9.06
C ASN A 217 -15.24 -5.74 9.92
N THR A 218 -13.91 -5.71 9.76
CA THR A 218 -13.00 -6.52 10.59
C THR A 218 -13.22 -6.26 12.08
N LEU A 219 -13.27 -4.98 12.49
CA LEU A 219 -13.43 -4.61 13.90
C LEU A 219 -14.80 -4.99 14.44
N LEU A 220 -15.86 -4.74 13.66
CA LEU A 220 -17.23 -5.04 14.10
C LEU A 220 -17.45 -6.55 14.24
N HIS A 221 -16.96 -7.36 13.30
CA HIS A 221 -17.05 -8.82 13.39
C HIS A 221 -16.14 -9.39 14.49
N ALA A 222 -14.94 -8.84 14.70
CA ALA A 222 -14.12 -9.20 15.87
C ALA A 222 -14.87 -8.92 17.18
N GLY A 223 -15.54 -7.76 17.29
CA GLY A 223 -16.37 -7.42 18.45
C GLY A 223 -17.53 -8.40 18.65
N ARG A 224 -18.26 -8.74 17.58
CA ARG A 224 -19.36 -9.71 17.64
C ARG A 224 -18.88 -11.08 18.13
N GLN A 225 -17.81 -11.61 17.53
CA GLN A 225 -17.27 -12.93 17.85
C GLN A 225 -16.64 -13.00 19.25
N ARG A 226 -15.89 -11.98 19.65
CA ARG A 226 -15.00 -12.04 20.83
C ARG A 226 -15.53 -11.30 22.05
N LEU A 227 -16.33 -10.26 21.84
CA LEU A 227 -16.88 -9.41 22.90
C LEU A 227 -18.40 -9.59 23.06
N GLY A 228 -19.05 -10.40 22.21
CA GLY A 228 -20.48 -10.68 22.28
C GLY A 228 -21.35 -9.50 21.87
N ILE A 229 -20.83 -8.61 21.02
CA ILE A 229 -21.58 -7.47 20.49
C ILE A 229 -22.77 -7.99 19.67
N PRO A 230 -24.01 -7.51 19.92
CA PRO A 230 -25.16 -7.88 19.11
C PRO A 230 -25.01 -7.47 17.64
N GLU A 231 -25.78 -8.10 16.75
CA GLU A 231 -25.75 -7.81 15.30
C GLU A 231 -26.02 -6.33 14.98
N GLU A 232 -27.03 -5.75 15.64
CA GLU A 232 -27.39 -4.32 15.56
C GLU A 232 -26.55 -3.41 16.49
N GLY A 233 -25.59 -3.99 17.21
CA GLY A 233 -24.71 -3.29 18.13
C GLY A 233 -23.47 -2.70 17.46
N ASN A 234 -22.70 -1.95 18.23
CA ASN A 234 -21.41 -1.40 17.84
C ASN A 234 -20.38 -1.55 18.97
N LEU A 235 -19.18 -1.01 18.79
CA LEU A 235 -18.06 -1.13 19.75
C LEU A 235 -18.05 -0.03 20.84
N ALA A 236 -19.19 0.61 21.12
CA ALA A 236 -19.25 1.67 22.13
C ALA A 236 -18.86 1.16 23.52
N GLY A 237 -17.80 1.74 24.10
CA GLY A 237 -17.23 1.30 25.38
C GLY A 237 -16.13 0.25 25.27
N HIS A 238 -15.71 -0.12 24.06
CA HIS A 238 -14.65 -1.10 23.81
C HIS A 238 -13.37 -0.46 23.27
N LEU A 239 -12.23 -1.10 23.58
CA LEU A 239 -10.90 -0.64 23.19
C LEU A 239 -10.31 -1.46 22.04
N PHE A 240 -9.87 -0.75 21.00
CA PHE A 240 -9.01 -1.28 19.94
C PHE A 240 -7.63 -0.62 19.94
N VAL A 241 -6.57 -1.40 20.02
CA VAL A 241 -5.18 -0.91 19.90
C VAL A 241 -4.53 -1.48 18.64
N SER A 242 -3.79 -0.64 17.91
CA SER A 242 -3.03 -1.07 16.73
C SER A 242 -1.85 -0.13 16.44
N SER A 243 -1.22 -0.29 15.28
CA SER A 243 -0.05 0.43 14.82
C SER A 243 -0.13 0.81 13.34
N GLY A 244 0.61 1.85 12.96
CA GLY A 244 0.75 2.34 11.60
C GLY A 244 -0.36 3.32 11.20
N LEU A 245 0.04 4.47 10.65
CA LEU A 245 -0.85 5.49 10.07
C LEU A 245 -0.48 5.83 8.61
N GLY A 246 0.12 4.85 7.93
CA GLY A 246 0.53 4.91 6.52
C GLY A 246 -0.66 4.96 5.55
N GLY A 247 -0.43 4.59 4.28
CA GLY A 247 -1.45 4.69 3.22
C GLY A 247 -2.74 3.93 3.54
N MET A 248 -2.62 2.64 3.86
CA MET A 248 -3.75 1.79 4.24
C MET A 248 -4.04 1.85 5.75
N SER A 249 -3.00 1.76 6.58
CA SER A 249 -3.15 1.71 8.05
C SER A 249 -3.64 3.01 8.68
N GLY A 250 -3.52 4.14 7.97
CA GLY A 250 -4.17 5.40 8.34
C GLY A 250 -5.69 5.34 8.41
N ALA A 251 -6.34 4.33 7.83
CA ALA A 251 -7.80 4.15 7.89
C ALA A 251 -8.30 3.58 9.22
N GLN A 252 -7.42 2.94 10.01
CA GLN A 252 -7.80 2.27 11.26
C GLN A 252 -8.49 3.20 12.27
N PRO A 253 -7.98 4.43 12.55
CA PRO A 253 -8.65 5.40 13.41
C PRO A 253 -10.09 5.70 12.98
N LYS A 254 -10.29 5.99 11.69
CA LYS A 254 -11.60 6.35 11.14
C LYS A 254 -12.57 5.17 11.18
N ALA A 255 -12.09 3.98 10.83
CA ALA A 255 -12.88 2.76 10.90
C ALA A 255 -13.32 2.43 12.33
N ALA A 256 -12.42 2.57 13.31
CA ALA A 256 -12.75 2.38 14.72
C ALA A 256 -13.83 3.37 15.20
N VAL A 257 -13.74 4.64 14.80
CA VAL A 257 -14.74 5.66 15.13
C VAL A 257 -16.10 5.32 14.53
N ILE A 258 -16.15 4.92 13.25
CA ILE A 258 -17.40 4.49 12.59
C ILE A 258 -17.98 3.25 13.27
N ALA A 259 -17.13 2.32 13.71
CA ALA A 259 -17.53 1.14 14.48
C ALA A 259 -17.92 1.48 15.93
N GLY A 260 -17.76 2.72 16.40
CA GLY A 260 -18.12 3.16 17.74
C GLY A 260 -17.05 2.93 18.82
N ALA A 261 -15.87 2.44 18.46
CA ALA A 261 -14.81 2.10 19.42
C ALA A 261 -14.02 3.32 19.90
N ALA A 262 -13.41 3.19 21.08
CA ALA A 262 -12.24 3.97 21.44
C ALA A 262 -10.99 3.26 20.89
N SER A 263 -10.07 3.99 20.27
CA SER A 263 -8.86 3.41 19.69
C SER A 263 -7.58 4.18 19.97
N ILE A 264 -6.47 3.43 20.08
CA ILE A 264 -5.12 3.97 20.08
C ILE A 264 -4.35 3.35 18.92
N VAL A 265 -3.82 4.19 18.02
CA VAL A 265 -2.96 3.74 16.91
C VAL A 265 -1.58 4.36 17.06
N ALA A 266 -0.56 3.52 17.28
CA ALA A 266 0.83 3.95 17.42
C ALA A 266 1.48 4.24 16.07
N GLU A 267 2.20 5.35 15.95
CA GLU A 267 2.96 5.73 14.77
C GLU A 267 4.23 6.50 15.17
N VAL A 268 5.34 6.19 14.51
CA VAL A 268 6.64 6.81 14.77
C VAL A 268 6.92 8.01 13.84
N ASP A 269 6.29 8.03 12.66
CA ASP A 269 6.40 9.13 11.70
C ASP A 269 5.35 10.20 12.00
N TYR A 270 5.75 11.28 12.66
CA TYR A 270 4.86 12.40 12.98
C TYR A 270 4.16 12.99 11.75
N SER A 271 4.79 12.93 10.57
CA SER A 271 4.17 13.44 9.34
C SER A 271 2.90 12.65 8.97
N ARG A 272 2.85 11.35 9.29
CA ARG A 272 1.68 10.49 9.08
C ARG A 272 0.58 10.81 10.08
N ILE A 273 0.93 10.98 11.36
CA ILE A 273 0.01 11.41 12.41
C ILE A 273 -0.64 12.74 12.00
N LYS A 274 0.17 13.74 11.66
CA LYS A 274 -0.32 15.05 11.23
C LYS A 274 -1.27 14.94 10.05
N THR A 275 -0.92 14.17 9.03
CA THR A 275 -1.79 13.94 7.86
C THR A 275 -3.17 13.41 8.27
N ARG A 276 -3.24 12.43 9.19
CA ARG A 276 -4.52 11.84 9.62
C ARG A 276 -5.30 12.73 10.58
N HIS A 277 -4.61 13.50 11.40
CA HIS A 277 -5.22 14.50 12.26
C HIS A 277 -5.84 15.64 11.44
N ASP A 278 -5.11 16.19 10.47
CA ASP A 278 -5.62 17.24 9.56
C ASP A 278 -6.83 16.75 8.74
N GLN A 279 -6.91 15.45 8.44
CA GLN A 279 -8.07 14.82 7.78
C GLN A 279 -9.27 14.61 8.71
N GLY A 280 -9.12 14.83 10.03
CA GLY A 280 -10.13 14.51 11.04
C GLY A 280 -10.36 13.01 11.23
N TRP A 281 -9.36 12.18 10.86
CA TRP A 281 -9.41 10.73 11.03
C TRP A 281 -8.85 10.30 12.38
N VAL A 282 -7.90 11.08 12.90
CA VAL A 282 -7.39 11.04 14.27
C VAL A 282 -7.95 12.27 15.00
N GLN A 283 -8.47 12.09 16.20
CA GLN A 283 -9.06 13.18 17.00
C GLN A 283 -8.07 13.73 18.03
N GLU A 284 -7.31 12.86 18.67
CA GLU A 284 -6.35 13.24 19.71
C GLU A 284 -4.94 12.73 19.37
N VAL A 285 -3.92 13.48 19.75
CA VAL A 285 -2.51 13.12 19.52
C VAL A 285 -1.73 13.28 20.81
N THR A 286 -0.99 12.26 21.22
CA THR A 286 -0.11 12.32 22.38
C THR A 286 1.13 11.46 22.19
N SER A 287 2.24 11.83 22.82
CA SER A 287 3.45 10.99 22.92
C SER A 287 3.57 10.31 24.29
N SER A 288 2.53 10.35 25.13
CA SER A 288 2.49 9.74 26.45
C SER A 288 1.57 8.52 26.44
N ALA A 289 2.12 7.33 26.69
CA ALA A 289 1.34 6.10 26.76
C ALA A 289 0.26 6.20 27.85
N LYS A 290 0.59 6.80 29.01
CA LYS A 290 -0.37 7.04 30.08
C LYS A 290 -1.55 7.89 29.60
N GLU A 291 -1.26 9.03 28.98
CA GLU A 291 -2.28 9.96 28.51
C GLU A 291 -3.15 9.32 27.42
N ALA A 292 -2.54 8.55 26.50
CA ALA A 292 -3.28 7.82 25.47
C ALA A 292 -4.32 6.87 26.09
N PHE A 293 -3.91 6.11 27.11
CA PHE A 293 -4.83 5.22 27.83
C PHE A 293 -5.86 5.98 28.68
N ASP A 294 -5.50 7.12 29.27
CA ASP A 294 -6.45 7.97 30.02
C ASP A 294 -7.57 8.47 29.09
N PHE A 295 -7.23 8.98 27.91
CA PHE A 295 -8.21 9.45 26.91
C PHE A 295 -9.21 8.37 26.51
N VAL A 296 -8.73 7.19 26.10
CA VAL A 296 -9.64 6.12 25.68
C VAL A 296 -10.44 5.54 26.84
N ASN A 297 -9.88 5.50 28.05
CA ASN A 297 -10.62 5.05 29.24
C ASN A 297 -11.80 5.97 29.55
N ASP A 298 -11.61 7.28 29.43
CA ASP A 298 -12.71 8.23 29.64
C ASP A 298 -13.75 8.18 28.52
N ALA A 299 -13.33 8.06 27.27
CA ALA A 299 -14.24 7.86 26.13
C ALA A 299 -15.05 6.56 26.27
N MET A 300 -14.42 5.45 26.66
CA MET A 300 -15.10 4.17 26.89
C MET A 300 -16.15 4.26 28.01
N LYS A 301 -15.84 4.94 29.13
CA LYS A 301 -16.82 5.16 30.22
C LYS A 301 -18.04 5.95 29.73
N ARG A 302 -17.83 6.93 28.84
CA ARG A 302 -18.90 7.73 28.22
C ARG A 302 -19.56 7.04 27.03
N LYS A 303 -19.06 5.87 26.61
CA LYS A 303 -19.47 5.16 25.39
C LYS A 303 -19.38 6.02 24.13
N GLU A 304 -18.36 6.86 24.08
CA GLU A 304 -18.06 7.74 22.96
C GLU A 304 -16.96 7.13 22.09
N ALA A 305 -17.13 7.25 20.78
CA ALA A 305 -16.09 6.90 19.83
C ALA A 305 -14.96 7.93 19.89
N LEU A 306 -13.72 7.45 20.01
CA LEU A 306 -12.53 8.31 20.05
C LEU A 306 -11.38 7.63 19.33
N SER A 307 -10.63 8.39 18.53
CA SER A 307 -9.39 7.93 17.93
C SER A 307 -8.20 8.73 18.42
N VAL A 308 -7.23 8.03 19.04
CA VAL A 308 -6.00 8.60 19.58
C VAL A 308 -4.82 8.10 18.76
N ALA A 309 -3.98 9.01 18.26
CA ALA A 309 -2.67 8.65 17.74
C ALA A 309 -1.63 8.74 18.86
N TYR A 310 -0.93 7.64 19.09
CA TYR A 310 0.24 7.62 19.97
C TYR A 310 1.50 7.86 19.14
N HIS A 311 2.16 9.00 19.33
CA HIS A 311 3.43 9.31 18.69
C HIS A 311 4.57 8.60 19.42
N GLY A 312 4.90 7.41 18.94
CA GLY A 312 5.88 6.52 19.54
C GLY A 312 5.83 5.12 18.96
N ASN A 313 6.73 4.25 19.42
CA ASN A 313 6.76 2.87 18.97
C ASN A 313 5.64 2.06 19.63
N ILE A 314 4.93 1.22 18.86
CA ILE A 314 3.89 0.33 19.38
C ILE A 314 4.40 -0.54 20.54
N ILE A 315 5.66 -0.97 20.49
CA ILE A 315 6.27 -1.80 21.54
C ILE A 315 6.23 -1.07 22.89
N ASP A 316 6.56 0.22 22.92
CA ASP A 316 6.56 1.00 24.17
C ASP A 316 5.14 1.13 24.75
N LEU A 317 4.13 1.29 23.88
CA LEU A 317 2.72 1.34 24.28
C LEU A 317 2.22 0.00 24.85
N LEU A 318 2.57 -1.12 24.21
CA LEU A 318 2.17 -2.45 24.66
C LEU A 318 2.90 -2.88 25.93
N GLU A 319 4.19 -2.57 26.05
CA GLU A 319 4.95 -2.83 27.28
C GLU A 319 4.42 -1.99 28.45
N TYR A 320 4.00 -0.74 28.21
CA TYR A 320 3.28 0.07 29.20
C TYR A 320 1.99 -0.62 29.65
N ALA A 321 1.17 -1.10 28.71
CA ALA A 321 -0.08 -1.80 29.02
C ALA A 321 0.15 -3.07 29.87
N VAL A 322 1.18 -3.86 29.54
CA VAL A 322 1.60 -5.03 30.32
C VAL A 322 2.02 -4.64 31.75
N ALA A 323 2.87 -3.61 31.89
CA ALA A 323 3.40 -3.20 33.18
C ALA A 323 2.31 -2.64 34.12
N HIS A 324 1.33 -1.94 33.56
CA HIS A 324 0.24 -1.31 34.30
C HIS A 324 -1.05 -2.12 34.32
N LYS A 325 -1.04 -3.34 33.75
CA LYS A 325 -2.20 -4.25 33.65
C LYS A 325 -3.42 -3.58 33.00
N VAL A 326 -3.17 -2.76 31.97
CA VAL A 326 -4.25 -2.15 31.19
C VAL A 326 -4.91 -3.24 30.35
N LYS A 327 -6.25 -3.36 30.46
CA LYS A 327 -7.01 -4.32 29.65
C LYS A 327 -7.14 -3.78 28.22
N ILE A 328 -6.58 -4.51 27.27
CA ILE A 328 -6.81 -4.31 25.83
C ILE A 328 -7.72 -5.44 25.37
N GLU A 329 -8.85 -5.11 24.73
CA GLU A 329 -9.82 -6.11 24.29
C GLU A 329 -9.49 -6.63 22.89
N LEU A 330 -9.30 -5.71 21.94
CA LEU A 330 -8.91 -6.01 20.57
C LEU A 330 -7.52 -5.39 20.28
N LEU A 331 -6.61 -6.20 19.76
CA LEU A 331 -5.26 -5.79 19.40
C LEU A 331 -4.91 -6.27 17.99
N SER A 332 -4.23 -5.43 17.21
CA SER A 332 -3.66 -5.82 15.92
C SER A 332 -2.36 -5.06 15.65
N ASP A 333 -1.77 -5.28 14.47
CA ASP A 333 -0.63 -4.55 13.94
C ASP A 333 -0.80 -4.34 12.45
N GLN A 334 -0.49 -3.13 11.98
CA GLN A 334 -0.49 -2.81 10.55
C GLN A 334 0.76 -2.00 10.15
N THR A 335 1.89 -2.28 10.80
CA THR A 335 3.21 -1.85 10.32
C THR A 335 3.53 -2.53 8.97
N SER A 336 4.49 -2.03 8.19
CA SER A 336 4.79 -2.60 6.87
C SER A 336 5.77 -3.79 6.97
N CYS A 337 5.38 -4.84 7.69
CA CYS A 337 6.20 -6.05 7.90
C CYS A 337 6.38 -6.97 6.69
N HIS A 338 5.77 -6.64 5.55
CA HIS A 338 6.10 -7.25 4.25
C HIS A 338 7.45 -6.73 3.72
N GLU A 339 7.93 -5.60 4.26
CA GLU A 339 9.19 -4.94 3.93
C GLU A 339 9.93 -4.45 5.21
N PRO A 340 10.11 -5.32 6.23
CA PRO A 340 10.52 -4.89 7.56
C PRO A 340 11.96 -4.36 7.56
N TYR A 341 12.80 -4.91 6.68
CA TYR A 341 14.21 -4.56 6.57
C TYR A 341 14.45 -3.35 5.66
N THR A 342 13.52 -2.98 4.77
CA THR A 342 13.67 -1.86 3.80
C THR A 342 13.05 -0.54 4.28
N GLY A 343 12.73 -0.43 5.56
CA GLY A 343 12.17 0.79 6.17
C GLY A 343 10.68 0.71 6.50
N GLY A 344 10.03 -0.43 6.25
CA GLY A 344 8.63 -0.66 6.60
C GLY A 344 8.38 -0.86 8.10
N TYR A 345 9.41 -1.20 8.87
CA TYR A 345 9.35 -1.37 10.32
C TYR A 345 10.38 -0.49 11.03
N CYS A 346 9.98 0.22 12.08
CA CYS A 346 10.89 1.05 12.86
C CYS A 346 11.32 0.31 14.14
N PRO A 347 12.61 0.04 14.34
CA PRO A 347 13.09 -0.51 15.61
C PRO A 347 12.71 0.39 16.79
N THR A 348 12.47 -0.23 17.94
CA THR A 348 12.16 0.50 19.18
C THR A 348 13.43 1.07 19.81
N GLY A 349 13.29 2.18 20.54
CA GLY A 349 14.43 2.88 21.15
C GLY A 349 15.24 3.76 20.17
N MET A 350 14.70 4.05 18.99
CA MET A 350 15.21 5.07 18.07
C MET A 350 14.05 5.87 17.46
N SER A 351 14.32 7.12 17.09
CA SER A 351 13.40 7.98 16.35
C SER A 351 13.24 7.53 14.89
N PHE A 352 12.23 8.06 14.21
CA PHE A 352 12.00 7.82 12.78
C PHE A 352 13.16 8.34 11.92
N GLU A 353 13.73 9.48 12.29
CA GLU A 353 14.86 10.12 11.61
C GLU A 353 16.13 9.27 11.77
N GLU A 354 16.48 8.87 13.00
CA GLU A 354 17.63 7.99 13.27
C GLU A 354 17.49 6.66 12.54
N ARG A 355 16.28 6.10 12.53
CA ARG A 355 15.99 4.88 11.76
C ARG A 355 16.27 5.07 10.28
N THR A 356 15.81 6.19 9.72
CA THR A 356 15.94 6.49 8.28
C THR A 356 17.40 6.70 7.90
N GLU A 357 18.17 7.40 8.73
CA GLU A 357 19.62 7.52 8.57
C GLU A 357 20.32 6.16 8.66
N LEU A 358 19.95 5.33 9.64
CA LEU A 358 20.55 4.01 9.84
C LEU A 358 20.33 3.09 8.64
N LEU A 359 19.16 3.19 8.01
CA LEU A 359 18.82 2.43 6.80
C LEU A 359 19.81 2.72 5.64
N THR A 360 20.29 3.96 5.55
CA THR A 360 21.24 4.42 4.52
C THR A 360 22.69 4.13 4.92
N THR A 361 23.02 4.28 6.19
CA THR A 361 24.41 4.27 6.68
C THR A 361 24.92 2.89 7.11
N ASP A 362 24.09 2.07 7.76
CA ASP A 362 24.46 0.74 8.24
C ASP A 362 23.27 -0.24 8.23
N ARG A 363 23.07 -0.83 7.06
CA ARG A 363 21.98 -1.78 6.80
C ARG A 363 22.02 -3.02 7.69
N LYS A 364 23.21 -3.54 8.00
CA LYS A 364 23.35 -4.75 8.83
C LYS A 364 22.97 -4.46 10.28
N LYS A 365 23.35 -3.30 10.79
CA LYS A 365 22.90 -2.84 12.11
C LYS A 365 21.40 -2.62 12.12
N PHE A 366 20.82 -2.00 11.08
CA PHE A 366 19.37 -1.84 10.96
C PHE A 366 18.63 -3.17 11.09
N GLU A 367 19.01 -4.18 10.30
CA GLU A 367 18.40 -5.52 10.33
C GLU A 367 18.49 -6.17 11.72
N ARG A 368 19.63 -6.05 12.40
CA ARG A 368 19.79 -6.55 13.77
C ARG A 368 18.85 -5.86 14.77
N GLU A 369 18.69 -4.54 14.68
CA GLU A 369 17.79 -3.81 15.59
C GLU A 369 16.31 -4.08 15.27
N VAL A 370 15.95 -4.29 13.99
CA VAL A 370 14.61 -4.79 13.60
C VAL A 370 14.35 -6.14 14.25
N ASN A 371 15.27 -7.10 14.14
CA ASN A 371 15.07 -8.44 14.72
C ASN A 371 14.88 -8.39 16.24
N LYS A 372 15.69 -7.60 16.96
CA LYS A 372 15.51 -7.40 18.41
C LYS A 372 14.15 -6.79 18.75
N SER A 373 13.69 -5.84 17.95
CA SER A 373 12.39 -5.19 18.16
C SER A 373 11.24 -6.15 17.91
N LEU A 374 11.30 -6.98 16.87
CA LEU A 374 10.29 -8.01 16.59
C LEU A 374 10.17 -9.03 17.73
N HIS A 375 11.30 -9.41 18.36
CA HIS A 375 11.27 -10.24 19.58
C HIS A 375 10.53 -9.56 20.73
N ARG A 376 10.79 -8.27 20.99
CA ARG A 376 10.10 -7.52 22.04
C ARG A 376 8.61 -7.39 21.75
N HIS A 377 8.26 -7.08 20.49
CA HIS A 377 6.87 -6.96 20.05
C HIS A 377 6.10 -8.26 20.26
N PHE A 378 6.66 -9.38 19.79
CA PHE A 378 6.11 -10.72 20.03
C PHE A 378 5.88 -10.99 21.52
N ASN A 379 6.88 -10.70 22.37
CA ASN A 379 6.78 -10.93 23.81
C ASN A 379 5.70 -10.08 24.49
N ALA A 380 5.51 -8.83 24.05
CA ALA A 380 4.45 -7.96 24.56
C ALA A 380 3.06 -8.52 24.21
N ILE A 381 2.85 -8.88 22.93
CA ILE A 381 1.58 -9.48 22.47
C ILE A 381 1.32 -10.80 23.20
N LYS A 382 2.31 -11.69 23.30
CA LYS A 382 2.17 -12.98 24.02
C LYS A 382 1.71 -12.80 25.47
N LYS A 383 2.24 -11.80 26.18
CA LYS A 383 1.81 -11.45 27.55
C LYS A 383 0.37 -10.92 27.59
N LEU A 384 0.01 -10.04 26.65
CA LEU A 384 -1.34 -9.48 26.56
C LEU A 384 -2.38 -10.53 26.19
N THR A 385 -2.07 -11.44 25.26
CA THR A 385 -2.98 -12.53 24.88
C THR A 385 -3.14 -13.54 26.02
N ALA A 386 -2.09 -13.80 26.81
CA ALA A 386 -2.19 -14.60 28.03
C ALA A 386 -3.08 -13.95 29.11
N GLN A 387 -3.32 -12.63 29.02
CA GLN A 387 -4.24 -11.88 29.88
C GLN A 387 -5.65 -11.71 29.28
N GLY A 388 -5.93 -12.37 28.14
CA GLY A 388 -7.25 -12.35 27.50
C GLY A 388 -7.44 -11.30 26.42
N THR A 389 -6.38 -10.60 25.98
CA THR A 389 -6.45 -9.77 24.77
C THR A 389 -6.67 -10.64 23.54
N TYR A 390 -7.61 -10.29 22.68
CA TYR A 390 -7.73 -10.92 21.37
C TYR A 390 -6.82 -10.21 20.37
N PHE A 391 -5.77 -10.91 19.93
CA PHE A 391 -4.86 -10.45 18.88
C PHE A 391 -5.17 -11.14 17.56
N PHE A 392 -5.16 -10.37 16.47
CA PHE A 392 -5.24 -10.89 15.10
C PHE A 392 -4.25 -10.17 14.18
N ASP A 393 -3.59 -10.92 13.30
CA ASP A 393 -2.69 -10.38 12.27
C ASP A 393 -3.51 -9.73 11.15
N TYR A 394 -3.12 -8.51 10.74
CA TYR A 394 -3.83 -7.73 9.72
C TYR A 394 -3.32 -7.97 8.29
N GLY A 395 -2.72 -9.13 8.01
CA GLY A 395 -2.23 -9.50 6.68
C GLY A 395 -1.03 -8.67 6.20
N ASN A 396 -0.21 -8.16 7.13
CA ASN A 396 0.96 -7.36 6.84
C ASN A 396 2.29 -8.14 6.91
N SER A 397 2.20 -9.47 6.97
CA SER A 397 3.33 -10.41 7.14
C SER A 397 4.06 -10.27 8.48
N PHE A 398 3.43 -9.70 9.52
CA PHE A 398 4.04 -9.49 10.82
C PHE A 398 4.50 -10.79 11.48
N MET A 399 3.65 -11.81 11.53
CA MET A 399 4.02 -13.10 12.12
C MET A 399 5.16 -13.80 11.36
N LYS A 400 5.19 -13.66 10.03
CA LYS A 400 6.30 -14.16 9.21
C LYS A 400 7.60 -13.41 9.49
N ALA A 401 7.54 -12.09 9.64
CA ALA A 401 8.70 -11.29 10.02
C ALA A 401 9.23 -11.67 11.41
N ILE A 402 8.34 -11.96 12.38
CA ILE A 402 8.72 -12.48 13.70
C ILE A 402 9.44 -13.83 13.58
N TYR A 403 8.91 -14.75 12.77
CA TYR A 403 9.54 -16.04 12.52
C TYR A 403 10.92 -15.88 11.90
N ASP A 404 11.05 -15.05 10.86
CA ASP A 404 12.31 -14.78 10.16
C ASP A 404 13.35 -14.06 11.03
N ALA A 405 12.90 -13.32 12.05
CA ALA A 405 13.78 -12.74 13.05
C ALA A 405 14.38 -13.80 13.99
N GLY A 406 13.85 -15.03 14.03
CA GLY A 406 14.33 -16.16 14.82
C GLY A 406 13.41 -16.62 15.95
N VAL A 407 12.18 -16.11 16.04
CA VAL A 407 11.21 -16.51 17.07
C VAL A 407 10.44 -17.74 16.60
N ASN A 408 11.04 -18.93 16.71
CA ASN A 408 10.42 -20.16 16.19
C ASN A 408 9.10 -20.55 16.87
N GLU A 409 8.87 -20.10 18.11
CA GLU A 409 7.64 -20.40 18.86
C GLU A 409 6.39 -19.71 18.33
N ILE A 410 6.52 -18.77 17.39
CA ILE A 410 5.37 -18.22 16.66
C ILE A 410 4.75 -19.25 15.71
N SER A 411 5.52 -20.25 15.26
CA SER A 411 5.03 -21.34 14.42
C SER A 411 4.13 -22.27 15.23
N LYS A 412 3.00 -22.70 14.64
CA LYS A 412 2.12 -23.69 15.28
C LYS A 412 2.79 -25.03 15.51
N ASN A 413 3.68 -25.47 14.61
CA ASN A 413 4.36 -26.76 14.71
C ASN A 413 5.77 -26.65 15.33
N GLY A 414 6.29 -25.44 15.50
CA GLY A 414 7.61 -25.17 16.08
C GLY A 414 8.81 -25.59 15.21
N VAL A 415 8.57 -25.99 13.96
CA VAL A 415 9.57 -26.48 13.01
C VAL A 415 9.66 -25.58 11.77
N ASP A 416 8.52 -25.28 11.14
CA ASP A 416 8.42 -24.45 9.94
C ASP A 416 7.11 -23.63 9.92
N GLU A 417 6.93 -22.81 8.90
CA GLU A 417 5.78 -21.91 8.74
C GLU A 417 4.56 -22.55 8.04
N LYS A 418 4.60 -23.86 7.72
CA LYS A 418 3.61 -24.48 6.82
C LYS A 418 2.23 -24.66 7.42
N ASP A 419 2.15 -24.84 8.74
CA ASP A 419 0.89 -24.95 9.48
C ASP A 419 0.36 -23.57 9.93
N GLY A 420 1.04 -22.49 9.52
CA GLY A 420 0.77 -21.13 9.95
C GLY A 420 1.30 -20.82 11.35
N PHE A 421 0.77 -19.76 11.94
CA PHE A 421 1.26 -19.16 13.18
C PHE A 421 0.25 -19.21 14.31
N ILE A 422 0.71 -19.08 15.56
CA ILE A 422 -0.13 -19.29 16.77
C ILE A 422 -1.27 -18.28 16.92
N TRP A 423 -1.18 -17.11 16.30
CA TRP A 423 -2.27 -16.14 16.26
C TRP A 423 -2.97 -16.17 14.91
N PRO A 424 -4.30 -15.98 14.89
CA PRO A 424 -5.06 -15.98 13.66
C PRO A 424 -4.75 -14.77 12.78
N SER A 425 -4.83 -14.96 11.46
CA SER A 425 -5.00 -13.86 10.52
C SER A 425 -6.46 -13.40 10.52
N TYR A 426 -6.69 -12.09 10.37
CA TYR A 426 -8.04 -11.53 10.21
C TYR A 426 -8.77 -12.15 9.01
N VAL A 427 -8.06 -12.61 7.98
CA VAL A 427 -8.68 -13.29 6.83
C VAL A 427 -9.23 -14.65 7.24
N GLU A 428 -8.44 -15.44 7.96
CA GLU A 428 -8.81 -16.81 8.33
C GLU A 428 -9.87 -16.85 9.43
N ASP A 429 -9.82 -15.93 10.39
CA ASP A 429 -10.62 -16.00 11.62
C ASP A 429 -11.83 -15.06 11.60
N ILE A 430 -11.79 -14.00 10.79
CA ILE A 430 -12.87 -12.99 10.73
C ILE A 430 -13.46 -12.93 9.32
N MET A 431 -12.73 -12.42 8.33
CA MET A 431 -13.30 -12.09 7.02
C MET A 431 -13.74 -13.32 6.22
N GLY A 432 -12.97 -14.41 6.27
CA GLY A 432 -13.29 -15.68 5.63
C GLY A 432 -14.65 -16.21 6.08
N PRO A 433 -14.76 -16.65 7.35
CA PRO A 433 -15.97 -17.29 7.84
C PRO A 433 -17.18 -16.36 7.90
N GLU A 434 -16.99 -15.06 8.10
CA GLU A 434 -18.11 -14.13 8.29
C GLU A 434 -18.56 -13.42 7.01
N LEU A 435 -17.70 -13.33 5.99
CA LEU A 435 -17.98 -12.54 4.78
C LEU A 435 -17.68 -13.32 3.49
N PHE A 436 -16.42 -13.70 3.28
CA PHE A 436 -15.98 -14.26 2.00
C PHE A 436 -16.63 -15.61 1.68
N ASP A 437 -16.84 -16.46 2.67
CA ASP A 437 -17.49 -17.77 2.51
C ASP A 437 -18.95 -17.65 2.04
N TYR A 438 -19.58 -16.49 2.29
CA TYR A 438 -20.92 -16.14 1.82
C TYR A 438 -20.92 -15.33 0.51
N GLY A 439 -19.75 -15.06 -0.05
CA GLY A 439 -19.60 -14.24 -1.26
C GLY A 439 -19.64 -12.73 -1.03
N PHE A 440 -19.67 -12.26 0.22
CA PHE A 440 -19.48 -10.85 0.52
C PHE A 440 -18.02 -10.47 0.29
N GLY A 441 -17.78 -9.31 -0.30
CA GLY A 441 -16.44 -8.85 -0.60
C GLY A 441 -16.41 -7.38 -0.99
N PRO A 442 -15.23 -6.87 -1.35
CA PRO A 442 -15.06 -5.46 -1.69
C PRO A 442 -15.76 -5.13 -3.02
N PHE A 443 -17.03 -4.73 -2.96
CA PHE A 443 -17.73 -4.11 -4.07
C PHE A 443 -17.39 -2.61 -4.12
N ARG A 444 -17.11 -2.10 -5.32
CA ARG A 444 -16.74 -0.70 -5.52
C ARG A 444 -17.30 -0.20 -6.85
N TRP A 445 -17.62 1.08 -6.89
CA TRP A 445 -18.02 1.77 -8.11
C TRP A 445 -17.41 3.18 -8.13
N ILE A 446 -17.39 3.77 -9.32
CA ILE A 446 -16.86 5.12 -9.55
C ILE A 446 -17.79 5.82 -10.55
N CYS A 447 -18.14 7.06 -10.23
CA CYS A 447 -18.92 7.90 -11.12
C CYS A 447 -17.98 8.59 -12.12
N LEU A 448 -17.88 8.04 -13.33
CA LEU A 448 -16.99 8.55 -14.38
C LEU A 448 -17.36 9.95 -14.91
N SER A 449 -18.52 10.49 -14.51
CA SER A 449 -18.90 11.88 -14.72
C SER A 449 -18.06 12.87 -13.91
N GLY A 450 -17.40 12.41 -12.83
CA GLY A 450 -16.68 13.25 -11.88
C GLY A 450 -17.59 14.09 -10.97
N LYS A 451 -18.91 13.87 -11.00
CA LYS A 451 -19.88 14.68 -10.27
C LYS A 451 -20.23 14.06 -8.91
N HIS A 452 -20.16 14.87 -7.85
CA HIS A 452 -20.54 14.45 -6.51
C HIS A 452 -22.02 14.02 -6.40
N GLU A 453 -22.92 14.68 -7.13
CA GLU A 453 -24.35 14.33 -7.14
C GLU A 453 -24.64 12.91 -7.63
N ASP A 454 -23.81 12.36 -8.53
CA ASP A 454 -23.98 10.99 -9.01
C ASP A 454 -23.57 9.99 -7.93
N LEU A 455 -22.53 10.30 -7.15
CA LEU A 455 -22.13 9.49 -6.00
C LEU A 455 -23.24 9.45 -4.94
N ILE A 456 -23.83 10.60 -4.60
CA ILE A 456 -24.96 10.66 -3.66
C ILE A 456 -26.15 9.82 -4.16
N LYS A 457 -26.45 9.85 -5.47
CA LYS A 457 -27.53 9.05 -6.05
C LYS A 457 -27.23 7.56 -5.94
N THR A 458 -25.98 7.15 -6.20
CA THR A 458 -25.58 5.74 -6.06
C THR A 458 -25.58 5.29 -4.59
N ASP A 459 -25.19 6.15 -3.65
CA ASP A 459 -25.21 5.85 -2.20
C ASP A 459 -26.64 5.62 -1.68
N LYS A 460 -27.65 6.26 -2.29
CA LYS A 460 -29.06 6.04 -1.96
C LYS A 460 -29.67 4.81 -2.61
N ALA A 461 -29.06 4.33 -3.69
CA ALA A 461 -29.57 3.20 -4.47
C ALA A 461 -29.01 1.87 -3.97
N ALA A 462 -27.76 1.87 -3.49
CA ALA A 462 -27.17 0.79 -2.71
C ALA A 462 -27.81 0.74 -1.32
#